data_AF-A0A1A9QDQ2-F1
#
_entry.id   AF-A0A1A9QDQ2-F1
#
_cell.length_a   1.000
_cell.length_b   1.000
_cell.length_c   1.000
_cell.angle_alpha   90.00
_cell.angle_beta   90.00
_cell.angle_gamma   90.00
#
_symmetry.space_group_name_H-M   'P 1'
#
loop_
_entity.id
_entity.type
_entity.pdbx_description
1 polymer ?
#
loop_
_entity_poly.entity_id
_entity_poly.type
_entity_poly.pdbx_seq_one_letter_code
_entity_poly.pdbx_strand_id
1 'polypeptide(L)'
;MSTLAKVGIGLGAVSGMGGVGYGIYSVFRTLTYAEILSGTLLSTKDNEDKDKWTKRLESLKQANNDTLTTELKAIKDKSQPSATTWDELRDWCKKNINNQSKGEKDKEFQGIQNYCTFSIKEKITNSVDEGTGGSDDSKWAVGHGKLQKIDDSELDSDLVVAKGKKNGAGNTAVKEWCVKAYKKPYKGKDDKDYKNASRVCVSS
;
A
#
# COMPACT_ATOMS: atom_id res chain seq x y z
N MET A 1 32.95 -6.96 38.59
CA MET A 1 32.69 -7.89 37.48
C MET A 1 31.56 -7.33 36.65
N SER A 2 31.90 -6.77 35.49
CA SER A 2 30.95 -6.12 34.59
C SER A 2 30.23 -7.18 33.76
N THR A 3 28.95 -7.40 34.03
CA THR A 3 28.08 -8.25 33.19
C THR A 3 27.69 -7.47 31.94
N LEU A 4 28.50 -7.60 30.89
CA LEU A 4 28.15 -7.24 29.52
C LEU A 4 26.98 -8.12 29.07
N ALA A 5 25.76 -7.58 29.15
CA ALA A 5 24.61 -8.15 28.49
C ALA A 5 24.82 -8.01 26.97
N LYS A 6 25.19 -9.11 26.31
CA LYS A 6 25.16 -9.21 24.85
C LYS A 6 23.70 -9.14 24.41
N VAL A 7 23.24 -7.94 24.07
CA VAL A 7 21.98 -7.76 23.34
C VAL A 7 22.22 -8.26 21.93
N GLY A 8 21.85 -9.52 21.68
CA GLY A 8 21.79 -10.08 20.34
C GLY A 8 20.67 -9.39 19.58
N ILE A 9 21.02 -8.44 18.72
CA ILE A 9 20.08 -7.84 17.76
C ILE A 9 19.82 -8.91 16.70
N GLY A 10 18.82 -9.75 16.94
CA GLY A 10 18.21 -10.55 15.89
C GLY A 10 17.46 -9.59 14.98
N LEU A 11 18.07 -9.21 13.86
CA LEU A 11 17.41 -8.53 12.75
C LEU A 11 16.46 -9.52 12.07
N GLY A 12 15.35 -9.84 12.74
CA GLY A 12 14.18 -10.39 12.09
C GLY A 12 13.58 -9.29 11.23
N ALA A 13 13.39 -9.55 9.94
CA ALA A 13 12.75 -8.62 9.01
C ALA A 13 11.41 -8.15 9.58
N VAL A 14 11.32 -6.90 10.02
CA VAL A 14 10.07 -6.30 10.52
C VAL A 14 9.25 -5.88 9.31
N SER A 15 8.58 -6.86 8.69
CA SER A 15 7.56 -6.57 7.68
C SER A 15 6.35 -5.95 8.38
N GLY A 16 6.23 -4.62 8.27
CA GLY A 16 5.03 -3.81 8.52
C GLY A 16 4.06 -4.33 9.59
N MET A 17 4.30 -4.00 10.87
CA MET A 17 3.35 -4.31 11.94
C MET A 17 2.70 -3.02 12.46
N GLY A 18 1.43 -2.83 12.11
CA GLY A 18 0.54 -1.92 12.81
C GLY A 18 0.34 -2.41 14.25
N GLY A 19 0.92 -1.69 15.21
CA GLY A 19 0.79 -1.98 16.64
C GLY A 19 1.94 -1.39 17.45
N VAL A 20 1.87 -0.10 17.77
CA VAL A 20 2.97 0.61 18.45
C VAL A 20 2.88 0.44 19.96
N GLY A 21 3.67 -0.46 20.52
CA GLY A 21 4.10 -0.43 21.92
C GLY A 21 5.34 0.48 22.09
N TYR A 22 5.50 1.10 23.27
CA TYR A 22 6.51 2.11 23.58
C TYR A 22 7.97 1.69 23.29
N GLY A 23 8.26 0.39 23.21
CA GLY A 23 9.60 -0.16 22.91
C GLY A 23 10.04 -0.06 21.44
N ILE A 24 9.11 -0.07 20.48
CA ILE A 24 9.45 -0.12 19.04
C ILE A 24 9.80 1.27 18.48
N TYR A 25 9.34 2.34 19.14
CA TYR A 25 9.56 3.72 18.70
C TYR A 25 11.04 4.12 18.63
N SER A 26 11.88 3.56 19.51
CA SER A 26 13.33 3.79 19.51
C SER A 26 14.03 3.13 18.31
N VAL A 27 13.60 1.94 17.92
CA VAL A 27 14.14 1.16 16.79
C VAL A 27 13.79 1.82 15.45
N PHE A 28 12.58 2.39 15.32
CA PHE A 28 12.20 3.09 14.09
C PHE A 28 13.05 4.33 13.80
N ARG A 29 13.61 5.00 14.82
CA ARG A 29 14.49 6.17 14.62
C ARG A 29 15.90 5.83 14.17
N THR A 30 16.31 4.57 14.28
CA THR A 30 17.64 4.12 13.81
C THR A 30 17.60 3.53 12.40
N LEU A 31 16.42 3.15 11.91
CA LEU A 31 16.24 2.56 10.59
C LEU A 31 15.92 3.62 9.53
N THR A 32 16.37 3.36 8.31
CA THR A 32 15.98 4.08 7.10
C THR A 32 14.57 3.69 6.64
N TYR A 33 13.96 4.52 5.80
CA TYR A 33 12.67 4.15 5.18
C TYR A 33 12.78 2.88 4.33
N ALA A 34 13.90 2.67 3.63
CA ALA A 34 14.15 1.49 2.82
C ALA A 34 14.17 0.20 3.64
N GLU A 35 14.75 0.24 4.83
CA GLU A 35 14.78 -0.91 5.75
C GLU A 35 13.38 -1.24 6.28
N ILE A 36 12.60 -0.22 6.65
CA ILE A 36 11.23 -0.39 7.17
C ILE A 36 10.27 -0.89 6.09
N LEU A 37 10.40 -0.38 4.87
CA LEU A 37 9.55 -0.69 3.72
C LEU A 37 10.15 -1.77 2.82
N SER A 38 11.06 -2.57 3.36
CA SER A 38 11.72 -3.63 2.61
C SER A 38 10.70 -4.61 2.00
N GLY A 39 10.89 -4.94 0.73
CA GLY A 39 9.99 -5.83 -0.02
C GLY A 39 8.68 -5.18 -0.52
N THR A 40 8.44 -3.90 -0.22
CA THR A 40 7.27 -3.15 -0.73
C THR A 40 7.63 -2.08 -1.74
N LEU A 41 8.89 -1.60 -1.75
CA LEU A 41 9.35 -0.54 -2.65
C LEU A 41 9.35 -0.97 -4.13
N LEU A 42 8.96 -0.03 -4.98
CA LEU A 42 9.17 -0.07 -6.43
C LEU A 42 10.67 0.04 -6.73
N SER A 43 11.09 -0.50 -7.87
CA SER A 43 12.46 -0.29 -8.32
C SER A 43 12.69 1.17 -8.72
N THR A 44 13.81 1.74 -8.25
CA THR A 44 14.27 3.07 -8.65
C THR A 44 15.37 3.02 -9.71
N LYS A 45 15.54 1.89 -10.40
CA LYS A 45 16.54 1.70 -11.45
C LYS A 45 15.93 2.01 -12.82
N ASP A 46 16.50 3.00 -13.50
CA ASP A 46 16.20 3.35 -14.90
C ASP A 46 14.69 3.26 -15.23
N ASN A 47 14.33 2.44 -16.21
CA ASN A 47 12.95 2.26 -16.69
C ASN A 47 12.21 1.09 -16.01
N GLU A 48 12.78 0.47 -14.98
CA GLU A 48 12.06 -0.55 -14.21
C GLU A 48 10.81 0.06 -13.57
N ASP A 49 9.71 -0.70 -13.57
CA ASP A 49 8.43 -0.26 -13.02
C ASP A 49 7.85 1.05 -13.61
N LYS A 50 8.29 1.49 -14.81
CA LYS A 50 7.83 2.73 -15.47
C LYS A 50 6.30 2.91 -15.46
N ASP A 51 5.54 1.86 -15.79
CA ASP A 51 4.07 1.93 -15.77
C ASP A 51 3.51 2.17 -14.38
N LYS A 52 4.16 1.62 -13.34
CA LYS A 52 3.76 1.82 -11.93
C LYS A 52 4.11 3.24 -11.50
N TRP A 53 5.30 3.74 -11.83
CA TRP A 53 5.69 5.13 -11.59
C TRP A 53 4.74 6.13 -12.26
N THR A 54 4.30 5.82 -13.48
CA THR A 54 3.33 6.64 -14.21
C THR A 54 1.99 6.71 -13.45
N LYS A 55 1.48 5.57 -12.99
CA LYS A 55 0.28 5.52 -12.13
C LYS A 55 0.45 6.25 -10.79
N ARG A 56 1.65 6.20 -10.19
CA ARG A 56 1.95 6.94 -8.95
C ARG A 56 1.97 8.44 -9.18
N LEU A 57 2.49 8.90 -10.32
CA LEU A 57 2.44 10.31 -10.69
C LEU A 57 0.99 10.78 -10.91
N GLU A 58 0.15 9.98 -11.57
CA GLU A 58 -1.29 10.27 -11.71
C GLU A 58 -1.97 10.39 -10.33
N SER A 59 -1.66 9.48 -9.41
CA SER A 59 -2.19 9.53 -8.04
C SER A 59 -1.70 10.77 -7.28
N LEU A 60 -0.41 11.14 -7.40
CA LEU A 60 0.15 12.34 -6.80
C LEU A 60 -0.54 13.61 -7.31
N LYS A 61 -0.83 13.68 -8.62
CA LYS A 61 -1.59 14.79 -9.24
C LYS A 61 -2.99 14.96 -8.65
N GLN A 62 -3.58 13.91 -8.09
CA GLN A 62 -4.90 13.95 -7.43
C GLN A 62 -4.85 14.13 -5.91
N ALA A 63 -3.67 14.07 -5.30
CA ALA A 63 -3.52 14.11 -3.84
C ALA A 63 -3.85 15.48 -3.22
N ASN A 64 -4.25 15.48 -1.94
CA ASN A 64 -4.42 16.73 -1.19
C ASN A 64 -3.04 17.32 -0.86
N ASN A 65 -2.84 18.62 -1.13
CA ASN A 65 -1.59 19.31 -0.81
C ASN A 65 -1.22 19.22 0.67
N ASP A 66 -2.17 19.15 1.60
CA ASP A 66 -1.85 19.11 3.04
C ASP A 66 -1.13 17.83 3.46
N THR A 67 -1.28 16.75 2.70
CA THR A 67 -0.64 15.45 2.96
C THR A 67 0.72 15.31 2.29
N LEU A 68 1.17 16.29 1.51
CA LEU A 68 2.41 16.23 0.73
C LEU A 68 3.56 16.99 1.40
N THR A 69 4.78 16.48 1.19
CA THR A 69 6.02 17.23 1.46
C THR A 69 6.18 18.36 0.43
N THR A 70 7.01 19.36 0.73
CA THR A 70 7.28 20.47 -0.19
C THR A 70 7.81 19.98 -1.54
N GLU A 71 8.68 18.97 -1.55
CA GLU A 71 9.23 18.39 -2.78
C GLU A 71 8.15 17.66 -3.60
N LEU A 72 7.26 16.90 -2.97
CA LEU A 72 6.16 16.23 -3.67
C LEU A 72 5.13 17.21 -4.24
N LYS A 73 4.86 18.33 -3.54
CA LYS A 73 4.06 19.43 -4.08
C LYS A 73 4.69 20.02 -5.33
N ALA A 74 6.01 20.27 -5.29
CA ALA A 74 6.73 20.80 -6.44
C ALA A 74 6.65 19.86 -7.66
N ILE A 75 6.68 18.55 -7.46
CA ILE A 75 6.46 17.56 -8.54
C ILE A 75 5.01 17.61 -9.03
N LYS A 76 4.05 17.65 -8.11
CA LYS A 76 2.60 17.72 -8.42
C LYS A 76 2.23 18.96 -9.25
N ASP A 77 2.73 20.13 -8.86
CA ASP A 77 2.29 21.44 -9.34
C ASP A 77 2.90 21.84 -10.69
N LYS A 78 3.78 21.02 -11.27
CA LYS A 78 4.35 21.25 -12.59
C LYS A 78 3.27 21.06 -13.67
N SER A 79 2.77 22.18 -14.18
CA SER A 79 1.56 22.27 -15.03
C SER A 79 1.71 21.81 -16.48
N GLN A 80 2.91 21.41 -16.94
CA GLN A 80 3.14 21.04 -18.34
C GLN A 80 3.34 19.51 -18.48
N PRO A 81 2.56 18.81 -19.34
CA PRO A 81 2.65 17.36 -19.54
C PRO A 81 4.04 16.84 -19.96
N SER A 82 4.85 17.72 -20.57
CA SER A 82 6.24 17.43 -20.96
C SER A 82 7.28 17.74 -19.87
N ALA A 83 6.89 18.36 -18.75
CA ALA A 83 7.81 18.85 -17.72
C ALA A 83 7.79 18.03 -16.41
N THR A 84 6.77 17.19 -16.19
CA THR A 84 6.76 16.23 -15.07
C THR A 84 6.72 14.83 -15.62
N THR A 85 7.85 14.17 -15.52
CA THR A 85 8.00 12.81 -15.97
C THR A 85 7.98 11.88 -14.75
N TRP A 86 7.53 10.65 -14.95
CA TRP A 86 7.41 9.61 -13.91
C TRP A 86 8.76 9.34 -13.21
N ASP A 87 9.87 9.67 -13.88
CA ASP A 87 11.24 9.60 -13.38
C ASP A 87 11.54 10.64 -12.30
N GLU A 88 10.91 11.81 -12.30
CA GLU A 88 11.10 12.80 -11.22
C GLU A 88 10.57 12.28 -9.88
N LEU A 89 9.41 11.60 -9.92
CA LEU A 89 8.85 10.93 -8.74
C LEU A 89 9.72 9.74 -8.32
N ARG A 90 10.20 8.94 -9.28
CA ARG A 90 11.16 7.86 -9.03
C ARG A 90 12.44 8.38 -8.37
N ASP A 91 12.98 9.48 -8.86
CA ASP A 91 14.23 10.07 -8.39
C ASP A 91 14.06 10.74 -7.03
N TRP A 92 12.89 11.33 -6.77
CA TRP A 92 12.50 11.75 -5.42
C TRP A 92 12.49 10.56 -4.46
N CYS A 93 11.89 9.43 -4.85
CA CYS A 93 11.92 8.21 -4.05
C CYS A 93 13.35 7.73 -3.82
N LYS A 94 14.16 7.62 -4.89
CA LYS A 94 15.57 7.18 -4.83
C LYS A 94 16.40 8.03 -3.86
N LYS A 95 16.19 9.35 -3.87
CA LYS A 95 16.86 10.29 -2.97
C LYS A 95 16.46 10.09 -1.51
N ASN A 96 15.17 9.89 -1.25
CA ASN A 96 14.63 9.98 0.10
C ASN A 96 14.50 8.63 0.84
N ILE A 97 14.43 7.47 0.15
CA ILE A 97 14.26 6.17 0.82
C ILE A 97 15.39 5.80 1.79
N ASN A 98 16.59 6.37 1.62
CA ASN A 98 17.74 6.13 2.50
C ASN A 98 17.79 7.09 3.70
N ASN A 99 16.87 8.05 3.80
CA ASN A 99 16.77 8.92 4.96
C ASN A 99 16.32 8.11 6.19
N GLN A 100 16.76 8.54 7.37
CA GLN A 100 16.30 7.98 8.64
C GLN A 100 14.81 8.22 8.82
N SER A 101 14.11 7.21 9.31
CA SER A 101 12.68 7.29 9.53
C SER A 101 12.34 8.15 10.73
N LYS A 102 11.38 9.06 10.50
CA LYS A 102 10.77 9.89 11.54
C LYS A 102 9.49 9.26 12.11
N GLY A 103 9.19 8.02 11.69
CA GLY A 103 8.00 7.26 12.09
C GLY A 103 6.82 7.41 11.12
N GLU A 104 5.84 6.52 11.24
CA GLU A 104 4.76 6.34 10.25
C GLU A 104 3.81 7.55 10.08
N LYS A 105 3.79 8.44 11.08
CA LYS A 105 2.96 9.66 11.06
C LYS A 105 3.67 10.83 10.37
N ASP A 106 4.95 10.68 10.02
CA ASP A 106 5.70 11.71 9.33
C ASP A 106 5.28 11.80 7.85
N LYS A 107 5.20 13.03 7.32
CA LYS A 107 4.75 13.27 5.93
C LYS A 107 5.69 12.66 4.89
N GLU A 108 6.99 12.60 5.18
CA GLU A 108 7.97 11.96 4.31
C GLU A 108 7.76 10.44 4.29
N PHE A 109 7.56 9.81 5.46
CA PHE A 109 7.20 8.39 5.53
C PHE A 109 5.94 8.10 4.72
N GLN A 110 4.88 8.89 4.93
CA GLN A 110 3.61 8.70 4.22
C GLN A 110 3.75 8.93 2.72
N GLY A 111 4.55 9.92 2.31
CA GLY A 111 4.89 10.15 0.91
C GLY A 111 5.62 8.96 0.29
N ILE A 112 6.63 8.42 0.98
CA ILE A 112 7.37 7.25 0.51
C ILE A 112 6.46 6.03 0.45
N GLN A 113 5.67 5.77 1.48
CA GLN A 113 4.75 4.64 1.50
C GLN A 113 3.72 4.74 0.38
N ASN A 114 3.12 5.91 0.15
CA ASN A 114 2.07 6.07 -0.86
C ASN A 114 2.59 6.06 -2.29
N TYR A 115 3.78 6.62 -2.55
CA TYR A 115 4.24 6.87 -3.92
C TYR A 115 5.44 6.02 -4.35
N CYS A 116 6.20 5.46 -3.41
CA CYS A 116 7.39 4.66 -3.72
C CYS A 116 7.19 3.15 -3.55
N THR A 117 6.00 2.69 -3.17
CA THR A 117 5.68 1.26 -2.98
C THR A 117 4.75 0.71 -4.05
N PHE A 118 4.74 -0.62 -4.22
CA PHE A 118 3.70 -1.31 -4.98
C PHE A 118 2.33 -1.00 -4.39
N SER A 119 1.29 -1.06 -5.22
CA SER A 119 -0.09 -1.02 -4.75
C SER A 119 -0.54 -2.43 -4.42
N ILE A 120 -1.62 -2.56 -3.66
CA ILE A 120 -2.21 -3.87 -3.38
C ILE A 120 -2.51 -4.64 -4.67
N LYS A 121 -3.08 -3.98 -5.70
CA LYS A 121 -3.40 -4.61 -6.98
C LYS A 121 -2.16 -5.20 -7.66
N GLU A 122 -1.04 -4.47 -7.64
CA GLU A 122 0.21 -4.89 -8.28
C GLU A 122 0.85 -6.12 -7.59
N LYS A 123 0.40 -6.48 -6.39
CA LYS A 123 0.88 -7.64 -5.62
C LYS A 123 -0.15 -8.77 -5.50
N ILE A 124 -1.31 -8.62 -6.12
CA ILE A 124 -2.34 -9.67 -6.19
C ILE A 124 -2.25 -10.33 -7.57
N THR A 125 -2.08 -11.65 -7.59
CA THR A 125 -2.20 -12.44 -8.82
C THR A 125 -3.67 -12.67 -9.15
N ASN A 126 -4.04 -12.61 -10.43
CA ASN A 126 -5.41 -12.83 -10.91
C ASN A 126 -6.45 -11.88 -10.29
N SER A 127 -6.07 -10.64 -10.01
CA SER A 127 -6.99 -9.60 -9.54
C SER A 127 -8.13 -9.42 -10.54
N VAL A 128 -9.37 -9.33 -10.07
CA VAL A 128 -10.51 -8.95 -10.92
C VAL A 128 -10.29 -7.53 -11.44
N ASP A 129 -10.41 -7.32 -12.74
CA ASP A 129 -10.21 -6.01 -13.33
C ASP A 129 -11.29 -5.02 -12.89
N GLU A 130 -10.91 -3.77 -12.62
CA GLU A 130 -11.80 -2.72 -12.10
C GLU A 130 -12.94 -2.37 -13.06
N GLY A 131 -12.70 -2.52 -14.38
CA GLY A 131 -13.69 -2.30 -15.44
C GLY A 131 -14.64 -3.49 -15.67
N THR A 132 -14.39 -4.64 -15.03
CA THR A 132 -15.29 -5.81 -15.03
C THR A 132 -16.67 -5.41 -14.50
N GLY A 133 -17.75 -5.91 -15.11
CA GLY A 133 -19.12 -5.37 -15.11
C GLY A 133 -19.82 -5.11 -13.76
N GLY A 134 -21.13 -4.88 -13.82
CA GLY A 134 -21.97 -4.54 -12.66
C GLY A 134 -22.26 -5.72 -11.72
N SER A 135 -23.34 -5.60 -10.95
CA SER A 135 -23.79 -6.53 -9.90
C SER A 135 -23.89 -8.00 -10.34
N ASP A 136 -24.07 -8.26 -11.63
CA ASP A 136 -24.31 -9.59 -12.22
C ASP A 136 -23.04 -10.24 -12.78
N ASP A 137 -21.88 -9.58 -12.66
CA ASP A 137 -20.63 -10.16 -13.14
C ASP A 137 -20.20 -11.34 -12.27
N SER A 138 -19.94 -12.47 -12.93
CA SER A 138 -19.61 -13.73 -12.27
C SER A 138 -18.33 -13.64 -11.43
N LYS A 139 -17.39 -12.75 -11.75
CA LYS A 139 -16.14 -12.59 -10.98
C LYS A 139 -16.39 -11.93 -9.64
N TRP A 140 -17.27 -10.93 -9.57
CA TRP A 140 -17.64 -10.29 -8.31
C TRP A 140 -18.52 -11.20 -7.45
N ALA A 141 -19.34 -12.04 -8.09
CA ALA A 141 -20.05 -13.11 -7.40
C ALA A 141 -19.11 -14.14 -6.75
N VAL A 142 -18.02 -14.53 -7.44
CA VAL A 142 -16.97 -15.39 -6.85
C VAL A 142 -16.33 -14.72 -5.64
N GLY A 143 -15.94 -13.45 -5.75
CA GLY A 143 -15.36 -12.67 -4.65
C GLY A 143 -16.29 -12.61 -3.43
N HIS A 144 -17.57 -12.32 -3.67
CA HIS A 144 -18.59 -12.32 -2.62
C HIS A 144 -18.81 -13.72 -2.01
N GLY A 145 -18.85 -14.77 -2.84
CA GLY A 145 -18.93 -16.15 -2.35
C GLY A 145 -17.73 -16.58 -1.51
N LYS A 146 -16.53 -16.04 -1.77
CA LYS A 146 -15.35 -16.22 -0.92
C LYS A 146 -15.49 -15.45 0.38
N LEU A 147 -15.93 -14.20 0.33
CA LEU A 147 -16.17 -13.35 1.50
C LEU A 147 -17.11 -14.03 2.52
N GLN A 148 -18.14 -14.72 2.06
CA GLN A 148 -19.06 -15.47 2.93
C GLN A 148 -18.40 -16.53 3.81
N LYS A 149 -17.22 -17.03 3.41
CA LYS A 149 -16.48 -18.11 4.10
C LYS A 149 -15.40 -17.62 5.05
N ILE A 150 -15.21 -16.31 5.17
CA ILE A 150 -14.18 -15.70 6.01
C ILE A 150 -14.78 -15.29 7.34
N ASP A 151 -14.11 -15.54 8.46
CA ASP A 151 -14.58 -15.10 9.77
C ASP A 151 -14.56 -13.57 9.88
N ASP A 152 -15.59 -12.99 10.50
CA ASP A 152 -15.73 -11.52 10.61
C ASP A 152 -14.54 -10.88 11.36
N SER A 153 -13.90 -11.62 12.27
CA SER A 153 -12.70 -11.17 12.97
C SER A 153 -11.49 -10.93 12.05
N GLU A 154 -11.44 -11.60 10.91
CA GLU A 154 -10.40 -11.46 9.90
C GLU A 154 -10.70 -10.34 8.89
N LEU A 155 -11.91 -9.78 8.89
CA LEU A 155 -12.37 -8.79 7.92
C LEU A 155 -12.25 -7.37 8.48
N ASP A 156 -11.97 -6.40 7.60
CA ASP A 156 -12.24 -5.00 7.96
C ASP A 156 -13.75 -4.74 8.02
N SER A 157 -14.11 -3.61 8.64
CA SER A 157 -15.51 -3.26 8.88
C SER A 157 -16.34 -3.16 7.60
N ASP A 158 -15.75 -2.65 6.51
CA ASP A 158 -16.47 -2.46 5.25
C ASP A 158 -16.78 -3.82 4.60
N LEU A 159 -15.87 -4.79 4.73
CA LEU A 159 -16.10 -6.16 4.28
C LEU A 159 -17.07 -6.93 5.15
N VAL A 160 -17.11 -6.71 6.46
CA VAL A 160 -18.18 -7.27 7.31
C VAL A 160 -19.54 -6.76 6.84
N VAL A 161 -19.65 -5.46 6.55
CA VAL A 161 -20.88 -4.87 5.99
C VAL A 161 -21.21 -5.46 4.62
N ALA A 162 -20.22 -5.62 3.73
CA ALA A 162 -20.41 -6.21 2.41
C ALA A 162 -20.89 -7.67 2.50
N LYS A 163 -20.35 -8.45 3.44
CA LYS A 163 -20.75 -9.84 3.70
C LYS A 163 -22.21 -9.96 4.15
N GLY A 164 -22.73 -8.98 4.88
CA GLY A 164 -24.15 -8.96 5.27
C GLY A 164 -25.13 -8.74 4.11
N LYS A 165 -24.65 -8.32 2.93
CA LYS A 165 -25.50 -8.06 1.75
C LYS A 165 -25.74 -9.34 0.95
N LYS A 166 -26.91 -9.44 0.32
CA LYS A 166 -27.29 -10.62 -0.49
C LYS A 166 -27.13 -10.35 -1.99
N ASN A 167 -26.81 -11.40 -2.74
CA ASN A 167 -26.81 -11.43 -4.22
C ASN A 167 -26.02 -10.25 -4.82
N GLY A 168 -26.56 -9.63 -5.87
CA GLY A 168 -25.91 -8.52 -6.58
C GLY A 168 -25.50 -7.34 -5.69
N ALA A 169 -26.20 -7.07 -4.59
CA ALA A 169 -25.80 -6.00 -3.66
C ALA A 169 -24.49 -6.32 -2.92
N GLY A 170 -24.24 -7.61 -2.61
CA GLY A 170 -22.97 -8.06 -2.05
C GLY A 170 -21.85 -8.02 -3.09
N ASN A 171 -22.13 -8.44 -4.32
CA ASN A 171 -21.18 -8.38 -5.43
C ASN A 171 -20.71 -6.94 -5.68
N THR A 172 -21.64 -5.98 -5.73
CA THR A 172 -21.33 -4.56 -5.89
C THR A 172 -20.52 -4.02 -4.72
N ALA A 173 -20.84 -4.39 -3.48
CA ALA A 173 -20.08 -3.95 -2.31
C ALA A 173 -18.65 -4.51 -2.31
N VAL A 174 -18.46 -5.77 -2.70
CA VAL A 174 -17.12 -6.36 -2.88
C VAL A 174 -16.34 -5.62 -3.97
N LYS A 175 -16.96 -5.35 -5.12
CA LYS A 175 -16.34 -4.57 -6.20
C LYS A 175 -15.87 -3.21 -5.70
N GLU A 176 -16.76 -2.43 -5.08
CA GLU A 176 -16.44 -1.09 -4.57
C GLU A 176 -15.30 -1.12 -3.56
N TRP A 177 -15.31 -2.11 -2.66
CA TRP A 177 -14.24 -2.29 -1.69
C TRP A 177 -12.91 -2.64 -2.37
N CYS A 178 -12.92 -3.61 -3.31
CA CYS A 178 -11.72 -4.02 -4.04
C CYS A 178 -11.10 -2.87 -4.85
N VAL A 179 -11.92 -2.09 -5.56
CA VAL A 179 -11.44 -0.92 -6.33
C VAL A 179 -10.78 0.11 -5.42
N LYS A 180 -11.28 0.31 -4.19
CA LYS A 180 -10.63 1.17 -3.19
C LYS A 180 -9.34 0.54 -2.67
N ALA A 181 -9.37 -0.74 -2.30
CA ALA A 181 -8.23 -1.46 -1.75
C ALA A 181 -7.05 -1.53 -2.74
N TYR A 182 -7.33 -1.75 -4.02
CA TYR A 182 -6.33 -1.78 -5.10
C TYR A 182 -5.43 -0.56 -5.19
N LYS A 183 -5.95 0.62 -4.81
CA LYS A 183 -5.23 1.90 -4.84
C LYS A 183 -4.37 2.13 -3.60
N LYS A 184 -4.58 1.36 -2.53
CA LYS A 184 -3.80 1.48 -1.30
C LYS A 184 -2.36 0.98 -1.52
N PRO A 185 -1.37 1.55 -0.82
CA PRO A 185 -0.01 1.04 -0.84
C PRO A 185 0.04 -0.37 -0.25
N TYR A 186 0.83 -1.25 -0.87
CA TYR A 186 1.12 -2.57 -0.36
C TYR A 186 2.07 -2.45 0.84
N LYS A 187 1.60 -2.84 2.01
CA LYS A 187 2.37 -2.77 3.27
C LYS A 187 3.01 -4.10 3.68
N GLY A 188 2.98 -5.09 2.79
CA GLY A 188 3.47 -6.44 3.06
C GLY A 188 2.34 -7.46 3.13
N LYS A 189 2.72 -8.75 3.13
CA LYS A 189 1.78 -9.89 3.12
C LYS A 189 0.92 -9.98 4.37
N ASP A 190 1.38 -9.37 5.46
CA ASP A 190 0.72 -9.44 6.75
C ASP A 190 -0.29 -8.32 7.00
N ASP A 191 -0.27 -7.30 6.15
CA ASP A 191 -1.22 -6.21 6.15
C ASP A 191 -2.65 -6.72 5.90
N LYS A 192 -3.59 -6.20 6.70
CA LYS A 192 -4.98 -6.65 6.71
C LYS A 192 -5.66 -6.35 5.37
N ASP A 193 -5.48 -5.15 4.82
CA ASP A 193 -6.07 -4.78 3.52
C ASP A 193 -5.57 -5.72 2.41
N TYR A 194 -4.27 -6.03 2.39
CA TYR A 194 -3.72 -7.00 1.43
C TYR A 194 -4.26 -8.42 1.64
N LYS A 195 -4.30 -8.91 2.88
CA LYS A 195 -4.86 -10.24 3.20
C LYS A 195 -6.33 -10.35 2.79
N ASN A 196 -7.12 -9.32 3.06
CA ASN A 196 -8.51 -9.29 2.63
C ASN A 196 -8.62 -9.26 1.10
N ALA A 197 -7.89 -8.38 0.42
CA ALA A 197 -7.95 -8.22 -1.03
C ALA A 197 -7.45 -9.45 -1.80
N SER A 198 -6.38 -10.08 -1.34
CA SER A 198 -5.85 -11.32 -1.95
C SER A 198 -6.84 -12.50 -1.87
N ARG A 199 -7.81 -12.45 -0.95
CA ARG A 199 -8.86 -13.47 -0.81
C ARG A 199 -10.11 -13.15 -1.64
N VAL A 200 -10.56 -11.90 -1.63
CA VAL A 200 -11.89 -11.53 -2.16
C VAL A 200 -11.88 -10.80 -3.50
N CYS A 201 -10.73 -10.26 -3.92
CA CYS A 201 -10.59 -9.48 -5.16
C CYS A 201 -9.99 -10.28 -6.31
N VAL A 202 -10.05 -11.61 -6.25
CA VAL A 202 -9.45 -12.51 -7.25
C VAL A 202 -10.52 -13.24 -8.06
N SER A 203 -10.24 -13.50 -9.34
CA SER A 203 -11.22 -14.08 -10.27
C SER A 203 -11.46 -15.58 -10.09
N SER A 204 -10.60 -16.28 -9.37
CA SER A 204 -10.70 -17.72 -9.08
C SER A 204 -10.05 -18.05 -7.75
#